data_AF-A0A367JF63-F1
#
_entry.id   AF-A0A367JF63-F1
#
_cell.length_a   1.000
_cell.length_b   1.000
_cell.length_c   1.000
_cell.angle_alpha   90.00
_cell.angle_beta   90.00
_cell.angle_gamma   90.00
#
_symmetry.space_group_name_H-M   'P 1'
#
loop_
_entity.id
_entity.type
_entity.pdbx_description
1 polymer ?
#
loop_
_entity_poly.entity_id
_entity_poly.type
_entity_poly.pdbx_seq_one_letter_code
_entity_poly.pdbx_strand_id
1 'polypeptide(L)'
;MSESTIHREASNDPFNGRLLVARRVVPGSDLISKAILTDDRIINIICKSLNNSPQDHYMAAPSEFLNKSACDVLYLPKVALSEYPPIIVEVQKNVNEKYSKYPIILIIGVSTAKRCLLMSSITLSKNGSTEQLDPLAAISMFLCSQKLSITHLDCGSDDSTMKLLYKVAMTYVQQLVGEETEKAEVIQLICDNTENQIEKIKRCIQQG
;
A
#
# COMPACT_ATOMS: atom_id res chain seq x y z
N MET A 1 37.21 27.57 27.21
CA MET A 1 36.36 28.57 26.54
C MET A 1 36.36 28.29 25.04
N SER A 2 35.25 27.73 24.54
CA SER A 2 34.57 28.06 23.28
C SER A 2 33.59 26.93 22.98
N GLU A 3 32.39 27.08 23.52
CA GLU A 3 31.21 26.34 23.08
C GLU A 3 30.86 26.82 21.67
N SER A 4 30.93 25.93 20.68
CA SER A 4 30.24 26.12 19.40
C SER A 4 28.99 25.25 19.40
N THR A 5 27.90 25.89 19.82
CA THR A 5 26.53 25.43 19.70
C THR A 5 26.22 25.11 18.23
N ILE A 6 26.23 23.84 17.87
CA ILE A 6 25.64 23.37 16.61
C ILE A 6 24.13 23.34 16.85
N HIS A 7 23.45 24.37 16.35
CA HIS A 7 22.01 24.33 16.12
C HIS A 7 21.68 23.11 15.26
N ARG A 8 21.14 22.06 15.90
CA ARG A 8 20.38 21.03 15.20
C ARG A 8 19.07 21.66 14.79
N GLU A 9 19.01 22.16 13.56
CA GLU A 9 17.71 22.33 12.90
C GLU A 9 17.05 20.96 12.85
N ALA A 10 16.01 20.79 13.66
CA ALA A 10 15.11 19.66 13.54
C ALA A 10 14.50 19.72 12.14
N SER A 11 14.93 18.82 11.27
CA SER A 11 14.28 18.60 9.98
C SER A 11 12.80 18.34 10.25
N ASN A 12 11.93 19.24 9.80
CA ASN A 12 10.48 19.05 9.73
C ASN A 12 10.13 17.99 8.67
N ASP A 13 10.70 16.79 8.79
CA ASP A 13 10.35 15.64 7.98
C ASP A 13 9.33 14.79 8.74
N PRO A 14 8.02 14.86 8.42
CA PRO A 14 7.01 14.01 9.04
C PRO A 14 7.18 12.52 8.65
N PHE A 15 8.12 12.21 7.74
CA PHE A 15 8.39 10.89 7.17
C PHE A 15 9.61 10.16 7.77
N ASN A 16 10.28 10.76 8.77
CA ASN A 16 11.49 10.18 9.34
C ASN A 16 11.18 8.99 10.29
N GLY A 17 11.13 7.77 9.73
CA GLY A 17 11.34 6.53 10.46
C GLY A 17 10.10 5.74 10.94
N ARG A 18 8.87 6.19 10.69
CA ARG A 18 7.65 5.50 11.16
C ARG A 18 7.12 4.37 10.26
N LEU A 19 7.71 4.15 9.07
CA LEU A 19 7.37 3.02 8.20
C LEU A 19 8.22 1.77 8.49
N LEU A 20 8.66 1.56 9.73
CA LEU A 20 9.37 0.35 10.18
C LEU A 20 8.43 -0.61 10.90
N VAL A 21 7.27 -0.89 10.31
CA VAL A 21 6.36 -1.91 10.82
C VAL A 21 6.68 -3.22 10.12
N ALA A 22 7.70 -3.92 10.64
CA ALA A 22 8.19 -5.21 10.16
C ALA A 22 8.70 -5.24 8.71
N ARG A 23 9.67 -6.13 8.42
CA ARG A 23 10.23 -6.36 7.06
C ARG A 23 9.21 -6.73 5.97
N ARG A 24 7.92 -6.84 6.31
CA ARG A 24 6.83 -7.32 5.43
C ARG A 24 5.88 -6.22 4.94
N VAL A 25 5.92 -5.02 5.51
CA VAL A 25 4.97 -3.93 5.19
C VAL A 25 5.71 -2.82 4.43
N VAL A 26 5.94 -3.07 3.15
CA VAL A 26 6.70 -2.19 2.25
C VAL A 26 5.89 -1.89 0.98
N PRO A 27 6.13 -0.78 0.26
CA PRO A 27 5.52 -0.58 -1.05
C PRO A 27 5.71 -1.79 -1.96
N GLY A 28 4.65 -2.22 -2.66
CA GLY A 28 4.69 -3.43 -3.50
C GLY A 28 4.55 -4.76 -2.74
N SER A 29 4.43 -4.76 -1.41
CA SER A 29 3.93 -5.92 -0.66
C SER A 29 2.44 -6.12 -0.89
N ASP A 30 1.92 -7.33 -0.70
CA ASP A 30 0.51 -7.65 -0.87
C ASP A 30 -0.42 -6.68 -0.10
N LEU A 31 -0.17 -6.51 1.21
CA LEU A 31 -0.97 -5.63 2.07
C LEU A 31 -0.96 -4.17 1.63
N ILE A 32 0.23 -3.60 1.34
CA ILE A 32 0.33 -2.19 0.93
C ILE A 32 -0.24 -1.99 -0.47
N SER A 33 0.03 -2.91 -1.40
CA SER A 33 -0.50 -2.84 -2.76
C SER A 33 -2.02 -2.89 -2.75
N LYS A 34 -2.61 -3.78 -1.95
CA LYS A 34 -4.05 -3.87 -1.79
C LYS A 34 -4.61 -2.57 -1.19
N ALA A 35 -4.03 -2.08 -0.09
CA ALA A 35 -4.48 -0.85 0.57
C ALA A 35 -4.49 0.38 -0.36
N ILE A 36 -3.42 0.59 -1.15
CA ILE A 36 -3.37 1.71 -2.09
C ILE A 36 -4.35 1.52 -3.25
N LEU A 37 -4.49 0.30 -3.77
CA LEU A 37 -5.29 0.02 -4.95
C LEU A 37 -6.79 0.00 -4.62
N THR A 38 -7.16 -0.05 -3.34
CA THR A 38 -8.55 0.10 -2.88
C THR A 38 -8.90 1.50 -2.40
N ASP A 39 -7.96 2.46 -2.37
CA ASP A 39 -8.25 3.86 -2.03
C ASP A 39 -8.97 4.56 -3.19
N ASP A 40 -10.15 5.13 -2.94
CA ASP A 40 -11.00 5.75 -3.96
C ASP A 40 -10.27 6.81 -4.81
N ARG A 41 -9.34 7.56 -4.21
CA ARG A 41 -8.56 8.58 -4.95
C ARG A 41 -7.61 7.94 -5.94
N ILE A 42 -6.99 6.82 -5.54
CA ILE A 42 -6.10 6.05 -6.41
C ILE A 42 -6.91 5.32 -7.49
N ILE A 43 -8.07 4.74 -7.15
CA ILE A 43 -9.00 4.15 -8.12
C ILE A 43 -9.36 5.18 -9.18
N ASN A 44 -9.74 6.39 -8.78
CA ASN A 44 -10.06 7.48 -9.69
C ASN A 44 -8.88 7.84 -10.60
N ILE A 45 -7.67 7.94 -10.06
CA ILE A 45 -6.45 8.20 -10.85
C ILE A 45 -6.22 7.10 -11.90
N ILE A 46 -6.32 5.83 -11.50
CA ILE A 46 -6.11 4.69 -12.39
C ILE A 46 -7.16 4.66 -13.49
N CYS A 47 -8.43 4.73 -13.13
CA CYS A 47 -9.53 4.62 -14.07
C CYS A 47 -9.54 5.81 -15.04
N LYS A 48 -9.28 7.02 -14.55
CA LYS A 48 -9.11 8.21 -15.40
C LYS A 48 -7.98 8.03 -16.41
N SER A 49 -6.84 7.50 -15.97
CA SER A 49 -5.67 7.32 -16.84
C SER A 49 -5.88 6.23 -17.91
N LEU A 50 -6.66 5.19 -17.60
CA LEU A 50 -6.86 4.05 -18.50
C LEU A 50 -7.97 4.26 -19.53
N ASN A 51 -9.10 4.80 -19.10
CA ASN A 51 -10.30 4.90 -19.95
C ASN A 51 -11.00 6.25 -19.86
N ASN A 52 -10.34 7.27 -19.30
CA ASN A 52 -10.86 8.62 -19.18
C ASN A 52 -12.20 8.72 -18.42
N SER A 53 -12.45 7.78 -17.50
CA SER A 53 -13.68 7.76 -16.70
C SER A 53 -13.85 9.00 -15.81
N PRO A 54 -15.09 9.37 -15.47
CA PRO A 54 -15.36 10.42 -14.49
C PRO A 54 -14.89 10.02 -13.09
N GLN A 55 -14.73 11.03 -12.23
CA GLN A 55 -14.46 10.81 -10.82
C GLN A 55 -15.60 10.02 -10.16
N ASP A 56 -15.25 9.15 -9.23
CA ASP A 56 -16.13 8.35 -8.39
C ASP A 56 -17.01 7.36 -9.16
N HIS A 57 -16.66 7.08 -10.43
CA HIS A 57 -17.40 6.19 -11.32
C HIS A 57 -17.12 4.70 -11.08
N TYR A 58 -15.99 4.37 -10.46
CA TYR A 58 -15.56 3.00 -10.16
C TYR A 58 -15.46 2.75 -8.65
N MET A 59 -15.60 1.48 -8.25
CA MET A 59 -15.33 1.01 -6.89
C MET A 59 -14.52 -0.28 -6.93
N ALA A 60 -13.78 -0.57 -5.85
CA ALA A 60 -13.21 -1.89 -5.63
C ALA A 60 -14.34 -2.89 -5.31
N ALA A 61 -14.24 -4.08 -5.91
CA ALA A 61 -15.20 -5.17 -5.77
C ALA A 61 -14.50 -6.45 -5.28
N PRO A 62 -15.27 -7.45 -4.80
CA PRO A 62 -14.72 -8.78 -4.51
C PRO A 62 -13.96 -9.33 -5.72
N SER A 63 -12.74 -9.80 -5.50
CA SER A 63 -11.82 -10.20 -6.57
C SER A 63 -11.73 -11.72 -6.77
N GLU A 64 -12.48 -12.50 -5.98
CA GLU A 64 -12.64 -13.95 -6.14
C GLU A 64 -13.81 -14.28 -7.07
N PHE A 65 -13.56 -15.14 -8.05
CA PHE A 65 -14.53 -15.54 -9.06
C PHE A 65 -15.09 -16.95 -8.79
N LEU A 66 -16.27 -17.26 -9.34
CA LEU A 66 -16.97 -18.54 -9.14
C LEU A 66 -16.15 -19.78 -9.51
N ASN A 67 -15.21 -19.64 -10.43
CA ASN A 67 -14.29 -20.71 -10.85
C ASN A 67 -13.09 -20.89 -9.89
N LYS A 68 -13.11 -20.25 -8.71
CA LYS A 68 -12.03 -20.22 -7.72
C LYS A 68 -10.75 -19.52 -8.18
N SER A 69 -10.77 -18.87 -9.35
CA SER A 69 -9.72 -17.92 -9.71
C SER A 69 -9.93 -16.61 -8.97
N ALA A 70 -8.87 -15.85 -8.77
CA ALA A 70 -8.94 -14.53 -8.16
C ALA A 70 -7.91 -13.61 -8.82
N CYS A 71 -8.20 -12.31 -8.78
CA CYS A 71 -7.23 -11.26 -9.06
C CYS A 71 -6.86 -10.51 -7.77
N ASP A 72 -5.78 -9.73 -7.80
CA ASP A 72 -5.41 -8.92 -6.63
C ASP A 72 -6.49 -7.87 -6.33
N VAL A 73 -6.94 -7.13 -7.36
CA VAL A 73 -8.02 -6.13 -7.23
C VAL A 73 -8.90 -6.09 -8.49
N LEU A 74 -10.23 -6.01 -8.27
CA LEU A 74 -11.23 -5.82 -9.32
C LEU A 74 -11.92 -4.46 -9.14
N TYR A 75 -11.97 -3.65 -10.19
CA TYR A 75 -12.80 -2.45 -10.24
C TYR A 75 -14.04 -2.68 -11.09
N LEU A 76 -15.19 -2.32 -10.53
CA LEU A 76 -16.47 -2.31 -11.21
C LEU A 76 -17.02 -0.89 -11.29
N PRO A 77 -17.67 -0.52 -12.41
CA PRO A 77 -18.44 0.71 -12.46
C PRO A 77 -19.55 0.69 -11.41
N LYS A 78 -19.79 1.81 -10.73
CA LYS A 78 -20.84 1.91 -9.71
C LYS A 78 -22.24 1.89 -10.32
N VAL A 79 -22.37 2.29 -11.58
CA VAL A 79 -23.65 2.38 -12.29
C VAL A 79 -23.90 1.08 -13.05
N ALA A 80 -25.07 0.48 -12.82
CA ALA A 80 -25.53 -0.68 -13.60
C ALA A 80 -25.65 -0.29 -15.09
N LEU A 81 -25.23 -1.20 -15.98
CA LEU A 81 -25.20 -0.97 -17.44
C LEU A 81 -24.30 0.18 -17.90
N SER A 82 -23.25 0.49 -17.12
CA SER A 82 -22.21 1.43 -17.52
C SER A 82 -21.50 1.00 -18.82
N GLU A 83 -21.22 1.96 -19.70
CA GLU A 83 -20.41 1.76 -20.91
C GLU A 83 -18.94 1.47 -20.58
N TYR A 84 -18.51 1.80 -19.36
CA TYR A 84 -17.18 1.52 -18.87
C TYR A 84 -17.02 0.05 -18.47
N PRO A 85 -15.97 -0.66 -18.91
CA PRO A 85 -15.79 -2.08 -18.61
C PRO A 85 -15.23 -2.30 -17.20
N PRO A 86 -15.44 -3.50 -16.61
CA PRO A 86 -14.65 -3.96 -15.47
C PRO A 86 -13.15 -3.87 -15.72
N ILE A 87 -12.39 -3.50 -14.69
CA ILE A 87 -10.93 -3.40 -14.73
C ILE A 87 -10.35 -4.38 -13.71
N ILE A 88 -9.52 -5.31 -14.17
CA ILE A 88 -8.76 -6.25 -13.34
C ILE A 88 -7.35 -5.68 -13.16
N VAL A 89 -6.86 -5.67 -11.93
CA VAL A 89 -5.53 -5.22 -11.56
C VAL A 89 -4.79 -6.36 -10.89
N GLU A 90 -3.61 -6.70 -11.42
CA GLU A 90 -2.69 -7.69 -10.86
C GLU A 90 -1.34 -7.03 -10.56
N VAL A 91 -0.79 -7.30 -9.39
CA VAL A 91 0.51 -6.85 -8.91
C VAL A 91 1.44 -8.06 -8.77
N GLN A 92 2.26 -8.28 -9.79
CA GLN A 92 3.15 -9.45 -9.81
C GLN A 92 4.57 -9.08 -9.38
N LYS A 93 5.06 -9.67 -8.29
CA LYS A 93 6.44 -9.44 -7.78
C LYS A 93 7.53 -10.29 -8.44
N ASN A 94 7.18 -11.37 -9.14
CA ASN A 94 8.15 -12.22 -9.84
C ASN A 94 7.54 -12.68 -11.16
N VAL A 95 8.05 -12.15 -12.27
CA VAL A 95 7.61 -12.60 -13.59
C VAL A 95 8.66 -13.57 -14.12
N ASN A 96 8.19 -14.76 -14.53
CA ASN A 96 8.95 -15.93 -14.98
C ASN A 96 10.25 -15.61 -15.74
N GLU A 97 11.27 -16.48 -15.67
CA GLU A 97 12.68 -16.23 -16.07
C GLU A 97 12.93 -15.51 -17.42
N LYS A 98 12.00 -15.64 -18.37
CA LYS A 98 11.99 -14.88 -19.63
C LYS A 98 11.93 -13.33 -19.43
N TYR A 99 11.51 -12.91 -18.24
CA TYR A 99 11.31 -11.54 -17.78
C TYR A 99 12.05 -11.28 -16.45
N SER A 100 13.09 -12.07 -16.12
CA SER A 100 13.89 -11.97 -14.87
C SER A 100 14.55 -10.61 -14.58
N LYS A 101 14.42 -9.62 -15.47
CA LYS A 101 14.94 -8.26 -15.26
C LYS A 101 13.94 -7.30 -14.61
N TYR A 102 12.68 -7.71 -14.40
CA TYR A 102 11.57 -6.81 -14.05
C TYR A 102 10.98 -7.18 -12.67
N PRO A 103 11.31 -6.44 -11.59
CA PRO A 103 10.99 -6.87 -10.23
C PRO A 103 9.52 -6.71 -9.82
N ILE A 104 8.70 -5.90 -10.51
CA ILE A 104 7.23 -5.90 -10.35
C ILE A 104 6.56 -5.54 -11.69
N ILE A 105 5.49 -6.25 -12.05
CA ILE A 105 4.61 -5.91 -13.17
C ILE A 105 3.20 -5.60 -12.64
N LEU A 106 2.71 -4.40 -12.92
CA LEU A 106 1.29 -4.07 -12.81
C LEU A 106 0.63 -4.45 -14.14
N ILE A 107 -0.23 -5.46 -14.12
CA ILE A 107 -1.06 -5.83 -15.27
C ILE A 107 -2.44 -5.26 -15.01
N ILE A 108 -2.87 -4.33 -15.87
CA ILE A 108 -4.24 -3.84 -15.84
C ILE A 108 -4.97 -4.32 -17.10
N GLY A 109 -5.95 -5.20 -16.89
CA GLY A 109 -6.77 -5.79 -17.96
C GLY A 109 -8.21 -5.30 -17.91
N VAL A 110 -8.79 -4.93 -19.05
CA VAL A 110 -10.23 -4.64 -19.16
C VAL A 110 -10.97 -5.88 -19.69
N SER A 111 -12.07 -6.28 -19.06
CA SER A 111 -12.73 -7.57 -19.30
C SER A 111 -13.32 -7.77 -20.71
N THR A 112 -13.44 -6.70 -21.51
CA THR A 112 -13.84 -6.75 -22.93
C THR A 112 -12.66 -6.88 -23.91
N ALA A 113 -11.46 -7.24 -23.41
CA ALA A 113 -10.30 -7.74 -24.16
C ALA A 113 -10.04 -7.08 -25.53
N LYS A 114 -9.55 -5.83 -25.52
CA LYS A 114 -8.71 -5.28 -26.60
C LYS A 114 -7.46 -4.51 -26.11
N ARG A 115 -7.28 -4.30 -24.81
CA ARG A 115 -6.14 -3.56 -24.23
C ARG A 115 -5.72 -4.14 -22.89
N CYS A 116 -4.45 -4.48 -22.77
CA CYS A 116 -3.78 -4.83 -21.51
C CYS A 116 -2.61 -3.86 -21.36
N LEU A 117 -2.52 -3.18 -20.23
CA LEU A 117 -1.37 -2.33 -19.94
C LEU A 117 -0.43 -3.10 -19.02
N LEU A 118 0.76 -3.39 -19.54
CA LEU A 118 1.86 -3.99 -18.80
C LEU A 118 2.85 -2.90 -18.44
N MET A 119 2.96 -2.57 -17.15
CA MET A 119 3.92 -1.58 -16.67
C MET A 119 4.96 -2.23 -15.77
N SER A 120 6.23 -1.97 -16.09
CA SER A 120 7.39 -2.44 -15.34
C SER A 120 8.32 -1.26 -15.05
N SER A 121 9.18 -1.38 -14.05
CA SER A 121 10.20 -0.37 -13.71
C SER A 121 11.09 0.06 -14.89
N ILE A 122 11.26 -0.79 -15.91
CA ILE A 122 12.08 -0.50 -17.11
C ILE A 122 11.29 0.30 -18.16
N THR A 123 9.96 0.13 -18.23
CA THR A 123 9.11 0.99 -19.08
C THR A 123 9.14 2.44 -18.59
N LEU A 124 9.38 2.65 -17.29
CA LEU A 124 9.44 3.96 -16.63
C LEU A 124 10.80 4.65 -16.76
N SER A 125 11.90 3.91 -16.88
CA SER A 125 13.27 4.46 -16.92
C SER A 125 13.65 5.12 -18.26
N LYS A 126 12.73 5.21 -19.22
CA LYS A 126 12.97 5.83 -20.54
C LYS A 126 12.52 7.29 -20.64
N ASN A 127 11.83 7.81 -19.63
CA ASN A 127 11.35 9.19 -19.64
C ASN A 127 12.32 10.02 -18.79
N GLY A 128 12.91 11.05 -19.40
CA GLY A 128 13.85 11.94 -18.72
C GLY A 128 13.27 12.56 -17.45
N SER A 129 14.18 13.02 -16.59
CA SER A 129 13.91 13.73 -15.32
C SER A 129 12.80 14.77 -15.47
N THR A 130 11.58 14.37 -15.15
CA THR A 130 10.41 15.24 -15.07
C THR A 130 9.96 15.20 -13.61
N GLU A 131 9.80 16.38 -13.01
CA GLU A 131 9.35 16.51 -11.62
C GLU A 131 7.91 15.99 -11.42
N GLN A 132 7.14 15.91 -12.50
CA GLN A 132 5.77 15.40 -12.54
C GLN A 132 5.73 14.13 -13.38
N LEU A 133 5.34 13.02 -12.75
CA LEU A 133 5.25 11.73 -13.39
C LEU A 133 3.86 11.54 -14.00
N ASP A 134 3.78 10.72 -15.05
CA ASP A 134 2.51 10.14 -15.43
C ASP A 134 1.92 9.38 -14.21
N PRO A 135 0.62 9.49 -13.90
CA PRO A 135 0.09 8.91 -12.66
C PRO A 135 0.24 7.39 -12.59
N LEU A 136 0.10 6.71 -13.73
CA LEU A 136 0.34 5.28 -13.83
C LEU A 136 1.83 4.97 -13.62
N ALA A 137 2.72 5.79 -14.17
CA ALA A 137 4.16 5.71 -13.89
C ALA A 137 4.49 5.87 -12.40
N ALA A 138 3.89 6.85 -11.71
CA ALA A 138 4.09 7.07 -10.28
C ALA A 138 3.64 5.85 -9.45
N ILE A 139 2.46 5.30 -9.76
CA ILE A 139 1.92 4.09 -9.08
C ILE A 139 2.83 2.89 -9.30
N SER A 140 3.25 2.63 -10.54
CA SER A 140 4.17 1.54 -10.81
C SER A 140 5.52 1.75 -10.15
N MET A 141 6.06 2.96 -10.13
CA MET A 141 7.32 3.25 -9.46
C MET A 141 7.21 3.04 -7.94
N PHE A 142 6.14 3.52 -7.32
CA PHE A 142 5.86 3.28 -5.90
C PHE A 142 5.85 1.79 -5.57
N LEU A 143 5.03 1.02 -6.30
CA LEU A 143 4.92 -0.42 -6.12
C LEU A 143 6.29 -1.10 -6.29
N CYS A 144 7.02 -0.80 -7.37
CA CYS A 144 8.30 -1.44 -7.69
C CYS A 144 9.43 -1.10 -6.70
N SER A 145 9.46 0.14 -6.19
CA SER A 145 10.63 0.68 -5.51
C SER A 145 10.95 0.00 -4.18
N GLN A 146 9.92 -0.51 -3.47
CA GLN A 146 10.02 -1.00 -2.09
C GLN A 146 10.69 0.02 -1.12
N LYS A 147 10.81 1.30 -1.50
CA LYS A 147 11.45 2.35 -0.70
C LYS A 147 10.49 2.81 0.38
N LEU A 148 10.90 2.72 1.64
CA LEU A 148 10.02 3.01 2.80
C LEU A 148 9.70 4.49 2.99
N SER A 149 10.47 5.38 2.37
CA SER A 149 10.25 6.81 2.47
C SER A 149 10.39 7.47 1.11
N ILE A 150 9.56 8.47 0.88
CA ILE A 150 9.58 9.32 -0.30
C ILE A 150 10.92 10.03 -0.47
N THR A 151 11.64 10.29 0.62
CA THR A 151 12.97 10.93 0.61
C THR A 151 14.08 10.02 0.07
N HIS A 152 13.81 8.71 -0.01
CA HIS A 152 14.75 7.71 -0.52
C HIS A 152 14.44 7.30 -1.97
N LEU A 153 13.53 8.01 -2.63
CA LEU A 153 13.28 7.87 -4.06
C LEU A 153 14.36 8.58 -4.86
N ASP A 154 14.75 7.98 -5.96
CA ASP A 154 15.73 8.56 -6.88
C ASP A 154 15.10 9.67 -7.76
N CYS A 155 13.77 9.67 -7.90
CA CYS A 155 12.99 10.70 -8.60
C CYS A 155 11.52 10.71 -8.14
N GLY A 156 10.79 11.77 -8.49
CA GLY A 156 9.34 11.88 -8.24
C GLY A 156 8.96 12.14 -6.79
N SER A 157 9.89 12.57 -5.93
CA SER A 157 9.62 12.94 -4.54
C SER A 157 8.63 14.11 -4.43
N ASP A 158 8.61 14.99 -5.43
CA ASP A 158 7.69 16.12 -5.46
C ASP A 158 6.37 15.87 -6.17
N ASP A 159 6.25 14.71 -6.83
CA ASP A 159 5.05 14.31 -7.56
C ASP A 159 3.85 14.14 -6.63
N SER A 160 2.72 14.73 -7.04
CA SER A 160 1.49 14.71 -6.23
C SER A 160 0.89 13.32 -6.05
N THR A 161 0.99 12.46 -7.07
CA THR A 161 0.54 11.06 -7.01
C THR A 161 1.44 10.27 -6.08
N MET A 162 2.76 10.46 -6.17
CA MET A 162 3.72 9.82 -5.27
C MET A 162 3.49 10.22 -3.80
N LYS A 163 3.32 11.52 -3.52
CA LYS A 163 2.98 12.04 -2.18
C LYS A 163 1.68 11.43 -1.65
N LEU A 164 0.67 11.29 -2.51
CA LEU A 164 -0.60 10.65 -2.15
C LEU A 164 -0.41 9.17 -1.81
N LEU A 165 0.33 8.41 -2.63
CA LEU A 165 0.59 6.98 -2.42
C LEU A 165 1.29 6.71 -1.07
N TYR A 166 2.35 7.48 -0.76
CA TYR A 166 3.01 7.38 0.54
C TYR A 166 2.10 7.77 1.71
N LYS A 167 1.24 8.77 1.53
CA LYS A 167 0.26 9.16 2.56
C LYS A 167 -0.76 8.06 2.83
N VAL A 168 -1.29 7.42 1.79
CA VAL A 168 -2.24 6.30 1.91
C VAL A 168 -1.58 5.13 2.62
N ALA A 169 -0.41 4.71 2.15
CA ALA A 169 0.34 3.62 2.75
C ALA A 169 0.65 3.87 4.23
N MET A 170 1.09 5.09 4.58
CA MET A 170 1.37 5.46 5.97
C MET A 170 0.12 5.41 6.85
N THR A 171 -1.01 5.95 6.36
CA THR A 171 -2.29 5.95 7.11
C THR A 171 -2.72 4.52 7.39
N TYR A 172 -2.64 3.64 6.40
CA TYR A 172 -2.95 2.23 6.55
C TYR A 172 -2.03 1.53 7.57
N VAL A 173 -0.73 1.77 7.50
CA VAL A 173 0.24 1.23 8.47
C VAL A 173 -0.07 1.69 9.89
N GLN A 174 -0.43 2.96 10.09
CA GLN A 174 -0.79 3.49 11.40
C GLN A 174 -2.06 2.84 11.96
N GLN A 175 -3.06 2.60 11.11
CA GLN A 175 -4.28 1.89 11.50
C GLN A 175 -3.97 0.45 11.93
N LEU A 176 -3.17 -0.27 11.13
CA LEU A 176 -2.74 -1.63 11.47
C LEU A 176 -2.01 -1.69 12.81
N VAL A 177 -1.09 -0.77 13.08
CA VAL A 177 -0.38 -0.72 14.38
C VAL A 177 -1.33 -0.43 15.53
N GLY A 178 -2.30 0.47 15.33
CA GLY A 178 -3.35 0.76 16.32
C GLY A 178 -4.13 -0.49 16.69
N GLU A 179 -4.66 -1.21 15.68
CA GLU A 179 -5.42 -2.45 15.89
C GLU A 179 -4.62 -3.53 16.61
N GLU A 180 -3.34 -3.72 16.24
CA GLU A 180 -2.49 -4.70 16.89
C GLU A 180 -2.15 -4.33 18.34
N THR A 181 -2.02 -3.03 18.62
CA THR A 181 -1.79 -2.52 19.99
C THR A 181 -3.02 -2.77 20.87
N GLU A 182 -4.23 -2.45 20.37
CA GLU A 182 -5.48 -2.71 21.09
C GLU A 182 -5.67 -4.20 21.41
N LYS A 183 -5.36 -5.09 20.45
CA LYS A 183 -5.41 -6.55 20.67
C LYS A 183 -4.42 -6.99 21.75
N ALA A 184 -3.19 -6.45 21.73
CA ALA A 184 -2.17 -6.77 22.72
C ALA A 184 -2.57 -6.32 24.12
N GLU A 185 -3.18 -5.13 24.26
CA GLU A 185 -3.70 -4.62 25.53
C GLU A 185 -4.80 -5.51 26.11
N VAL A 186 -5.72 -5.99 25.26
CA VAL A 186 -6.77 -6.93 25.69
C VAL A 186 -6.18 -8.25 26.18
N ILE A 187 -5.18 -8.80 25.48
CA ILE A 187 -4.51 -10.04 25.90
C ILE A 187 -3.80 -9.83 27.23
N GLN A 188 -3.08 -8.71 27.39
CA GLN A 188 -2.39 -8.39 28.63
C GLN A 188 -3.37 -8.31 29.81
N LEU A 189 -4.51 -7.66 29.64
CA LEU A 189 -5.56 -7.59 30.66
C LEU A 189 -6.08 -8.98 31.07
N ILE A 190 -6.27 -9.88 30.11
CA ILE A 190 -6.69 -11.27 30.38
C ILE A 190 -5.61 -12.01 31.18
N CYS A 191 -4.35 -11.87 30.79
CA CYS A 191 -3.22 -12.46 31.50
C CYS A 191 -3.13 -11.95 32.95
N ASP A 192 -3.19 -10.63 33.14
CA ASP A 192 -3.12 -9.99 34.46
C ASP A 192 -4.28 -10.44 35.36
N ASN A 193 -5.50 -10.51 34.81
CA ASN A 193 -6.65 -11.01 35.56
C ASN A 193 -6.49 -12.48 35.93
N THR A 194 -6.00 -13.31 35.01
CA THR A 194 -5.78 -14.75 35.24
C THR A 194 -4.74 -14.98 36.31
N GLU A 195 -3.61 -14.26 36.26
CA GLU A 195 -2.55 -14.31 37.26
C GLU A 195 -3.08 -13.93 38.66
N ASN A 196 -3.88 -12.85 38.72
CA ASN A 196 -4.53 -12.44 39.96
C ASN A 196 -5.48 -13.51 40.53
N GLN A 197 -6.23 -14.24 39.69
CA GLN A 197 -7.08 -15.33 40.17
C GLN A 197 -6.26 -16.52 40.65
N ILE A 198 -5.18 -16.88 39.96
CA ILE A 198 -4.27 -17.96 40.38
C ILE A 198 -3.63 -17.63 41.73
N GLU A 199 -3.16 -16.40 41.95
CA GLU A 199 -2.59 -15.97 43.22
C GLU A 199 -3.63 -15.92 44.36
N LYS A 200 -4.91 -15.67 44.07
CA LYS A 200 -5.98 -15.84 45.07
C LYS A 200 -6.17 -17.31 45.46
N ILE A 201 -6.23 -18.21 44.47
CA ILE A 201 -6.38 -19.66 44.70
C ILE A 201 -5.21 -20.20 45.53
N LYS A 202 -3.98 -19.82 45.17
CA LYS A 202 -2.76 -20.22 45.88
C LYS A 202 -2.79 -19.80 47.35
N ARG A 203 -3.23 -18.57 47.65
CA ARG A 203 -3.38 -18.09 49.03
C ARG A 203 -4.43 -18.89 49.82
N CYS A 204 -5.56 -19.25 49.20
CA CYS A 204 -6.56 -20.09 49.85
C CYS A 204 -6.01 -21.48 50.20
N ILE A 205 -5.19 -22.07 49.33
CA ILE A 205 -4.57 -23.39 49.58
C ILE A 205 -3.51 -23.31 50.70
N GLN A 206 -2.76 -22.20 50.80
CA GLN A 206 -1.72 -22.05 51.82
C GLN A 206 -2.25 -21.74 53.22
N GLN A 207 -3.49 -21.27 53.33
CA GLN A 207 -4.13 -20.87 54.59
C GLN A 207 -5.13 -21.91 55.13
N GLY A 208 -5.46 -22.94 54.35
CA GLY A 208 -6.29 -24.08 54.76
C GLY A 208 -5.45 -25.27 55.15
#